data_AF-A0A412CLA0-F1
#
_entry.id   AF-A0A412CLA0-F1
#
_cell.length_a   1.000
_cell.length_b   1.000
_cell.length_c   1.000
_cell.angle_alpha   90.00
_cell.angle_beta   90.00
_cell.angle_gamma   90.00
#
_symmetry.space_group_name_H-M   'P 1'
#
loop_
_entity.id
_entity.type
_entity.pdbx_description
1 polymer ?
#
loop_
_entity_poly.entity_id
_entity_poly.type
_entity_poly.pdbx_seq_one_letter_code
_entity_poly.pdbx_strand_id
1 'polypeptide(L)'
;MDEIESLCRLCEAVETAGADIAPTYAEYVQLAFAIATDCGEAGREFFHRLCRVSAKYEREHAERIFSNALTTRHGDVHLGTAFHLAERAGVTLCKEEMMNHRKNAKNAGNAPSKNLTHTHVYNKVDNEEPYESEELQDGSDPNQPLPSFTEADWPKILLLIMSYATSPTQRDVMLLGALTAIGASMERYVRCPYAGKLQSPCLQSFIVAPSASGKGILSFIRLLVEPIHDEIRQKVAEEVKAYKKEKAAYDTMGKERCKVEAPQMPKNKMFLISGNNTGTGILQNIMDANGTGLICETEADTISAAIGSEYGHWSDTLRKAFDHDRLSYNRRTDQEYREVKKSYLSLLLSGTPAQVKPLIPSTENGLFSRQLFYYMHGIWTWINQFESGETDLEAIFTGIGLEWKKQLDLMKAHGLHTLRLTDEQKQEFNTLFADLFFRSGLANDNEMSSSIARLAVNTCRIMAEIAMIRAQECDQPYQFKDSSSPLLTPDKEIAADNIKDGIITRWDVTITAEDFHAVLELVTPLYRHATHILSFLPSTEVKHRANADRDALFEIMGNQFTRAQLLEQAEKMKIKPNTALSWLNRLIKKGLLINTDDKGVYTRTHVCVC
;
A
#
# COMPACT_ATOMS: atom_id res chain seq x y z
N MET A 1 -4.25 30.98 36.47
CA MET A 1 -3.04 31.74 36.83
C MET A 1 -2.96 32.94 35.90
N ASP A 2 -2.11 33.93 36.13
CA ASP A 2 -1.77 34.84 35.04
C ASP A 2 -0.93 34.08 34.00
N GLU A 3 -1.15 34.35 32.72
CA GLU A 3 -0.38 33.77 31.61
C GLU A 3 1.04 34.37 31.60
N ILE A 4 1.18 35.62 32.06
CA ILE A 4 2.47 36.28 32.30
C ILE A 4 3.20 35.63 33.49
N GLU A 5 2.51 35.29 34.59
CA GLU A 5 3.11 34.56 35.72
C GLU A 5 3.58 33.17 35.31
N SER A 6 2.75 32.46 34.52
CA SER A 6 3.09 31.15 33.97
C SER A 6 4.33 31.20 33.08
N LEU A 7 4.44 32.24 32.24
CA LEU A 7 5.60 32.49 31.39
C LEU A 7 6.85 32.92 32.18
N CYS A 8 6.70 33.66 33.29
CA CYS A 8 7.85 34.01 34.16
C CYS A 8 8.49 32.76 34.78
N ARG A 9 7.66 31.85 35.33
CA ARG A 9 8.12 30.56 35.88
C ARG A 9 8.78 29.68 34.80
N LEU A 10 8.28 29.74 33.55
CA LEU A 10 8.92 29.08 32.40
C LEU A 10 10.31 29.66 32.10
N CYS A 11 10.45 30.99 32.05
CA CYS A 11 11.76 31.63 31.86
C CYS A 11 12.77 31.23 32.94
N GLU A 12 12.37 31.27 34.21
CA GLU A 12 13.24 30.91 35.34
C GLU A 12 13.71 29.45 35.26
N ALA A 13 12.83 28.53 34.88
CA ALA A 13 13.20 27.12 34.70
C ALA A 13 14.14 26.89 33.51
N VAL A 14 13.90 27.58 32.38
CA VAL A 14 14.74 27.50 31.17
C VAL A 14 16.12 28.12 31.40
N GLU A 15 16.19 29.28 32.04
CA GLU A 15 17.44 29.95 32.44
C GLU A 15 18.24 29.10 33.45
N THR A 16 17.56 28.42 34.38
CA THR A 16 18.17 27.50 35.36
C THR A 16 18.69 26.22 34.71
N ALA A 17 17.98 25.68 33.72
CA ALA A 17 18.39 24.50 32.97
C ALA A 17 19.49 24.78 31.93
N GLY A 18 19.67 26.04 31.51
CA GLY A 18 20.60 26.43 30.44
C GLY A 18 20.23 25.86 29.07
N ALA A 19 18.96 25.51 28.85
CA ALA A 19 18.50 24.79 27.67
C ALA A 19 18.02 25.72 26.54
N ASP A 20 18.55 25.56 25.32
CA ASP A 20 17.99 26.19 24.13
C ASP A 20 16.70 25.46 23.73
N ILE A 21 15.55 26.05 24.06
CA ILE A 21 14.22 25.49 23.77
C ILE A 21 13.78 25.71 22.31
N ALA A 22 14.55 26.43 21.51
CA ALA A 22 14.20 26.79 20.12
C ALA A 22 15.42 26.72 19.17
N PRO A 23 16.12 25.57 19.08
CA PRO A 23 17.39 25.46 18.35
C PRO A 23 17.26 25.60 16.83
N THR A 24 16.06 25.38 16.27
CA THR A 24 15.74 25.61 14.85
C THR A 24 14.88 26.87 14.64
N TYR A 25 15.00 27.48 13.45
CA TYR A 25 14.23 28.67 13.09
C TYR A 25 12.71 28.45 13.11
N ALA A 26 12.23 27.23 12.86
CA ALA A 26 10.81 26.91 12.93
C ALA A 26 10.28 26.96 14.37
N GLU A 27 11.01 26.37 15.32
CA GLU A 27 10.67 26.41 16.76
C GLU A 27 10.79 27.83 17.30
N TYR A 28 11.79 28.60 16.86
CA TYR A 28 12.01 30.00 17.22
C TYR A 28 10.83 30.90 16.81
N VAL A 29 10.32 30.72 15.59
CA VAL A 29 9.13 31.44 15.10
C VAL A 29 7.85 30.95 15.81
N GLN A 30 7.72 29.65 16.09
CA GLN A 30 6.59 29.12 16.88
C GLN A 30 6.59 29.65 18.32
N LEU A 31 7.74 29.78 18.97
CA LEU A 31 7.89 30.36 20.30
C LEU A 31 7.46 31.83 20.33
N ALA A 32 7.85 32.60 19.31
CA ALA A 32 7.41 34.00 19.15
C ALA A 32 5.88 34.10 19.02
N PHE A 33 5.26 33.26 18.17
CA PHE A 33 3.81 33.23 18.01
C PHE A 33 3.07 32.77 19.27
N ALA A 34 3.55 31.74 19.97
CA ALA A 34 2.96 31.23 21.21
C ALA A 34 2.85 32.32 22.28
N ILE A 35 3.93 33.09 22.47
CA ILE A 35 4.01 34.14 23.48
C ILE A 35 3.26 35.41 23.03
N ALA A 36 3.31 35.77 21.74
CA ALA A 36 2.62 36.94 21.20
C ALA A 36 1.08 36.77 21.10
N THR A 37 0.59 35.53 21.01
CA THR A 37 -0.86 35.24 20.91
C THR A 37 -1.55 35.38 22.25
N ASP A 38 -0.96 34.81 23.32
CA ASP A 38 -1.58 34.79 24.65
C ASP A 38 -1.11 35.97 25.52
N CYS A 39 0.21 36.16 25.70
CA CYS A 39 0.76 37.21 26.55
C CYS A 39 0.90 38.59 25.86
N GLY A 40 0.71 38.65 24.54
CA GLY A 40 0.76 39.89 23.76
C GLY A 40 2.07 40.67 23.92
N GLU A 41 1.97 42.00 23.93
CA GLU A 41 3.13 42.92 24.06
C GLU A 41 3.91 42.69 25.37
N ALA A 42 3.23 42.32 26.47
CA ALA A 42 3.87 41.99 27.74
C ALA A 42 4.74 40.73 27.68
N GLY A 43 4.50 39.85 26.70
CA GLY A 43 5.34 38.68 26.42
C GLY A 43 6.72 38.99 25.83
N ARG A 44 6.96 40.23 25.33
CA ARG A 44 8.19 40.59 24.59
C ARG A 44 9.45 40.31 25.38
N GLU A 45 9.55 40.81 26.62
CA GLU A 45 10.76 40.64 27.45
C GLU A 45 11.06 39.17 27.73
N PHE A 46 10.03 38.37 28.00
CA PHE A 46 10.15 36.94 28.25
C PHE A 46 10.62 36.16 27.01
N PHE A 47 10.14 36.51 25.81
CA PHE A 47 10.66 35.95 24.55
C PHE A 47 12.16 36.26 24.39
N HIS A 48 12.59 37.50 24.64
CA HIS A 48 14.00 37.87 24.62
C HIS A 48 14.85 37.14 25.69
N ARG A 49 14.30 36.89 26.89
CA ARG A 49 14.95 36.07 27.94
C ARG A 49 15.16 34.62 27.50
N LEU A 50 14.11 33.94 27.03
CA LEU A 50 14.17 32.56 26.55
C LEU A 50 15.17 32.41 25.39
N CYS A 51 15.12 33.31 24.41
CA CYS A 51 16.00 33.24 23.24
C CYS A 51 17.47 33.51 23.58
N ARG A 52 17.77 34.27 24.64
CA ARG A 52 19.15 34.62 25.06
C ARG A 52 19.98 33.41 25.48
N VAL A 53 19.35 32.29 25.82
CA VAL A 53 20.05 31.02 26.13
C VAL A 53 20.71 30.42 24.88
N SER A 54 20.19 30.72 23.69
CA SER A 54 20.80 30.26 22.42
C SER A 54 22.05 31.07 22.06
N ALA A 55 23.13 30.38 21.71
CA ALA A 55 24.36 30.99 21.20
C ALA A 55 24.19 31.73 19.85
N LYS A 56 23.01 31.62 19.21
CA LYS A 56 22.64 32.30 17.96
C LYS A 56 21.85 33.59 18.18
N TYR A 57 21.64 34.02 19.43
CA TYR A 57 20.75 35.13 19.77
C TYR A 57 21.25 36.50 19.27
N GLU A 58 20.53 37.09 18.32
CA GLU A 58 20.66 38.49 17.92
C GLU A 58 19.43 39.30 18.38
N ARG A 59 19.64 40.30 19.25
CA ARG A 59 18.56 41.12 19.82
C ARG A 59 17.70 41.77 18.74
N GLU A 60 18.31 42.29 17.67
CA GLU A 60 17.60 42.98 16.59
C GLU A 60 16.86 42.01 15.64
N HIS A 61 17.26 40.74 15.59
CA HIS A 61 16.47 39.70 14.93
C HIS A 61 15.23 39.33 15.76
N ALA A 62 15.42 39.08 17.06
CA ALA A 62 14.34 38.78 18.00
C ALA A 62 13.27 39.88 18.02
N GLU A 63 13.69 41.15 18.08
CA GLU A 63 12.82 42.34 18.05
C GLU A 63 11.91 42.36 16.82
N ARG A 64 12.47 42.07 15.64
CA ARG A 64 11.73 42.01 14.37
C ARG A 64 10.75 40.83 14.33
N ILE A 65 11.19 39.65 14.76
CA ILE A 65 10.36 38.43 14.76
C ILE A 65 9.18 38.56 15.73
N PHE A 66 9.39 39.06 16.95
CA PHE A 66 8.31 39.25 17.91
C PHE A 66 7.31 40.34 17.47
N SER A 67 7.82 41.47 16.93
CA SER A 67 6.96 42.53 16.38
C SER A 67 6.10 42.07 15.19
N ASN A 68 6.62 41.14 14.39
CA ASN A 68 5.86 40.52 13.30
C ASN A 68 4.82 39.51 13.84
N ALA A 69 5.17 38.72 14.86
CA ALA A 69 4.24 37.78 15.49
C ALA A 69 3.02 38.48 16.11
N LEU A 70 3.24 39.60 16.81
CA LEU A 70 2.19 40.44 17.40
C LEU A 70 1.20 41.03 16.37
N THR A 71 1.66 41.29 15.14
CA THR A 71 0.85 41.87 14.07
C THR A 71 0.19 40.82 13.16
N THR A 72 0.74 39.60 13.06
CA THR A 72 0.16 38.51 12.24
C THR A 72 -0.69 37.49 13.02
N ARG A 73 -0.53 37.35 14.35
CA ARG A 73 -1.38 36.57 15.28
C ARG A 73 -1.85 35.20 14.75
N HIS A 74 -0.99 34.19 14.84
CA HIS A 74 -1.29 32.83 14.42
C HIS A 74 -2.19 32.11 15.45
N GLY A 75 -3.52 32.29 15.32
CA GLY A 75 -4.54 31.90 16.33
C GLY A 75 -4.71 30.40 16.65
N ASP A 76 -3.82 29.54 16.16
CA ASP A 76 -3.73 28.10 16.51
C ASP A 76 -2.52 27.79 17.42
N VAL A 77 -1.64 28.79 17.68
CA VAL A 77 -0.36 28.63 18.38
C VAL A 77 -0.38 29.41 19.70
N HIS A 78 -0.61 28.67 20.80
CA HIS A 78 -0.77 29.20 22.15
C HIS A 78 0.46 28.93 23.04
N LEU A 79 0.51 29.55 24.22
CA LEU A 79 1.61 29.46 25.20
C LEU A 79 1.96 28.01 25.60
N GLY A 80 1.00 27.08 25.52
CA GLY A 80 1.23 25.64 25.67
C GLY A 80 2.32 25.07 24.75
N THR A 81 2.54 25.67 23.57
CA THR A 81 3.64 25.32 22.67
C THR A 81 5.00 25.66 23.27
N ALA A 82 5.14 26.78 24.00
CA ALA A 82 6.37 27.15 24.69
C ALA A 82 6.71 26.16 25.82
N PHE A 83 5.71 25.71 26.58
CA PHE A 83 5.88 24.66 27.59
C PHE A 83 6.28 23.31 26.97
N HIS A 84 5.68 22.91 25.85
CA HIS A 84 6.02 21.67 25.14
C HIS A 84 7.44 21.70 24.53
N LEU A 85 7.87 22.86 24.01
CA LEU A 85 9.25 23.07 23.55
C LEU A 85 10.26 22.92 24.72
N ALA A 86 9.93 23.47 25.89
CA ALA A 86 10.76 23.34 27.08
C ALA A 86 10.80 21.92 27.66
N GLU A 87 9.66 21.20 27.71
CA GLU A 87 9.62 19.78 28.11
C GLU A 87 10.45 18.90 27.15
N ARG A 88 10.38 19.17 25.83
CA ARG A 88 11.23 18.50 24.82
C ARG A 88 12.73 18.82 24.96
N ALA A 89 13.07 19.99 25.51
CA ALA A 89 14.43 20.38 25.84
C ALA A 89 14.89 19.89 27.24
N GLY A 90 14.08 19.09 27.95
CA GLY A 90 14.40 18.53 29.26
C GLY A 90 14.09 19.43 30.46
N VAL A 91 13.48 20.59 30.25
CA VAL A 91 13.15 21.55 31.32
C VAL A 91 11.94 21.05 32.09
N THR A 92 12.15 20.71 33.36
CA THR A 92 11.12 20.09 34.20
C THR A 92 10.42 21.13 35.08
N LEU A 93 9.12 21.31 34.86
CA LEU A 93 8.24 22.17 35.67
C LEU A 93 7.33 21.31 36.57
N CYS A 94 7.12 21.73 37.82
CA CYS A 94 6.31 21.00 38.79
C CYS A 94 4.82 20.93 38.37
N LYS A 95 4.34 19.71 38.12
CA LYS A 95 3.00 19.44 37.55
C LYS A 95 1.87 19.45 38.61
N GLU A 96 1.50 20.64 39.11
CA GLU A 96 0.30 20.79 39.96
C GLU A 96 -0.75 21.80 39.45
N GLU A 97 -0.42 22.81 38.64
CA GLU A 97 -1.37 23.89 38.32
C GLU A 97 -1.88 23.93 36.85
N MET A 98 -1.36 23.10 35.95
CA MET A 98 -1.65 23.17 34.49
C MET A 98 -3.08 22.78 34.07
N MET A 99 -3.94 22.30 34.99
CA MET A 99 -5.31 21.87 34.62
C MET A 99 -6.29 23.02 34.34
N ASN A 100 -6.00 24.26 34.75
CA ASN A 100 -7.02 25.33 34.80
C ASN A 100 -7.19 26.17 33.53
N HIS A 101 -6.24 26.21 32.58
CA HIS A 101 -6.36 27.07 31.38
C HIS A 101 -7.29 26.48 30.29
N ARG A 102 -7.67 25.20 30.37
CA ARG A 102 -8.46 24.50 29.33
C ARG A 102 -9.96 24.85 29.24
N LYS A 103 -10.46 25.85 29.99
CA LYS A 103 -11.92 26.13 30.11
C LYS A 103 -12.44 27.43 29.47
N ASN A 104 -11.57 28.32 28.98
CA ASN A 104 -11.97 29.61 28.40
C ASN A 104 -11.90 29.68 26.86
N ALA A 105 -11.91 28.55 26.16
CA ALA A 105 -12.10 28.47 24.71
C ALA A 105 -13.44 27.80 24.38
N LYS A 106 -14.44 28.59 23.94
CA LYS A 106 -15.64 28.04 23.29
C LYS A 106 -15.42 27.99 21.78
N ASN A 107 -15.88 26.91 21.15
CA ASN A 107 -15.82 26.62 19.70
C ASN A 107 -14.53 25.96 19.17
N ALA A 108 -14.08 24.86 19.79
CA ALA A 108 -13.38 23.78 19.09
C ALA A 108 -13.82 22.43 19.68
N GLY A 109 -14.10 21.43 18.83
CA GLY A 109 -14.64 20.14 19.27
C GLY A 109 -13.69 18.97 19.03
N ASN A 110 -13.84 17.93 19.86
CA ASN A 110 -13.38 16.54 19.64
C ASN A 110 -11.87 16.26 19.48
N ALA A 111 -11.16 16.13 20.62
CA ALA A 111 -10.19 15.03 20.84
C ALA A 111 -9.82 14.87 22.33
N PRO A 112 -10.11 13.74 22.99
CA PRO A 112 -9.57 13.41 24.31
C PRO A 112 -8.53 12.26 24.27
N SER A 113 -7.38 12.46 24.88
CA SER A 113 -6.43 11.40 25.23
C SER A 113 -6.62 10.89 26.67
N LYS A 114 -6.38 9.58 26.88
CA LYS A 114 -6.22 8.88 28.17
C LYS A 114 -4.85 9.22 28.81
N ASN A 115 -4.48 8.94 30.07
CA ASN A 115 -5.04 8.24 31.26
C ASN A 115 -4.20 8.71 32.51
N LEU A 116 -4.45 8.43 33.80
CA LEU A 116 -5.62 8.07 34.63
C LEU A 116 -5.21 8.24 36.12
N THR A 117 -6.01 8.86 37.01
CA THR A 117 -5.94 8.64 38.48
C THR A 117 -7.29 8.87 39.16
N HIS A 118 -7.50 8.26 40.34
CA HIS A 118 -8.80 8.13 41.02
C HIS A 118 -9.02 9.16 42.14
N THR A 119 -10.28 9.62 42.29
CA THR A 119 -10.94 9.81 43.60
C THR A 119 -12.44 9.48 43.48
N HIS A 120 -13.01 8.77 44.45
CA HIS A 120 -14.44 8.42 44.49
C HIS A 120 -15.34 9.55 45.01
N VAL A 121 -16.54 9.70 44.42
CA VAL A 121 -17.79 9.98 45.15
C VAL A 121 -18.91 9.15 44.51
N TYR A 122 -19.81 8.58 45.33
CA TYR A 122 -20.97 7.79 44.87
C TYR A 122 -22.17 8.66 44.47
N ASN A 123 -22.90 8.23 43.44
CA ASN A 123 -24.36 8.01 43.53
C ASN A 123 -24.86 7.10 42.39
N LYS A 124 -25.82 6.22 42.70
CA LYS A 124 -26.32 5.18 41.78
C LYS A 124 -27.51 5.64 40.93
N VAL A 125 -27.57 5.18 39.68
CA VAL A 125 -28.55 4.17 39.23
C VAL A 125 -27.78 3.19 38.32
N ASP A 126 -28.11 1.88 38.37
CA ASP A 126 -27.25 0.81 37.87
C ASP A 126 -27.43 0.42 36.37
N ASN A 127 -26.55 -0.46 35.86
CA ASN A 127 -26.55 -1.16 34.56
C ASN A 127 -26.00 -0.47 33.29
N GLU A 128 -24.73 -0.06 33.31
CA GLU A 128 -23.80 -0.30 32.17
C GLU A 128 -22.51 -0.97 32.69
N GLU A 129 -22.07 -2.07 32.07
CA GLU A 129 -20.80 -2.72 32.43
C GLU A 129 -19.61 -1.93 31.85
N PRO A 130 -18.54 -1.65 32.63
CA PRO A 130 -17.37 -0.96 32.12
C PRO A 130 -16.63 -1.82 31.09
N TYR A 131 -16.70 -1.45 29.82
CA TYR A 131 -15.90 -2.08 28.76
C TYR A 131 -14.41 -1.81 29.01
N GLU A 132 -13.66 -2.86 29.34
CA GLU A 132 -12.20 -2.84 29.37
C GLU A 132 -11.66 -2.40 28.01
N SER A 133 -10.73 -1.44 28.00
CA SER A 133 -10.07 -1.05 26.75
C SER A 133 -8.95 -2.04 26.44
N GLU A 134 -9.07 -2.70 25.28
CA GLU A 134 -8.08 -3.61 24.72
C GLU A 134 -6.67 -3.00 24.78
N GLU A 135 -5.73 -3.73 25.42
CA GLU A 135 -4.34 -3.33 25.52
C GLU A 135 -3.68 -3.44 24.14
N LEU A 136 -3.33 -2.29 23.56
CA LEU A 136 -2.44 -2.24 22.39
C LEU A 136 -1.06 -2.74 22.83
N GLN A 137 -0.59 -3.82 22.23
CA GLN A 137 0.78 -4.30 22.41
C GLN A 137 1.78 -3.33 21.76
N ASP A 138 2.99 -3.31 22.30
CA ASP A 138 4.10 -2.51 21.76
C ASP A 138 4.84 -3.30 20.68
N GLY A 139 4.99 -2.72 19.49
CA GLY A 139 5.53 -3.37 18.29
C GLY A 139 4.57 -3.41 17.09
N SER A 140 5.05 -3.91 15.94
CA SER A 140 4.27 -4.04 14.71
C SER A 140 3.97 -5.48 14.29
N ASP A 141 4.78 -6.45 14.71
CA ASP A 141 4.61 -7.86 14.34
C ASP A 141 3.44 -8.51 15.13
N PRO A 142 2.66 -9.42 14.51
CA PRO A 142 1.56 -10.13 15.18
C PRO A 142 2.05 -11.25 16.12
N ASN A 143 1.20 -11.69 17.06
CA ASN A 143 1.56 -12.72 18.05
C ASN A 143 1.81 -14.11 17.43
N GLN A 144 1.16 -14.38 16.29
CA GLN A 144 1.38 -15.56 15.47
C GLN A 144 1.86 -15.15 14.07
N PRO A 145 2.76 -15.93 13.44
CA PRO A 145 3.16 -15.68 12.06
C PRO A 145 1.94 -15.77 11.13
N LEU A 146 1.71 -14.70 10.36
CA LEU A 146 0.76 -14.70 9.26
C LEU A 146 1.12 -15.81 8.25
N PRO A 147 0.11 -16.41 7.58
CA PRO A 147 0.34 -17.56 6.71
C PRO A 147 1.19 -17.19 5.50
N SER A 148 2.13 -18.08 5.19
CA SER A 148 2.76 -18.17 3.86
C SER A 148 1.78 -18.72 2.82
N PHE A 149 2.15 -18.63 1.54
CA PHE A 149 1.45 -19.33 0.47
C PHE A 149 1.74 -20.83 0.52
N THR A 150 0.77 -21.63 0.08
CA THR A 150 0.89 -23.08 -0.09
C THR A 150 1.95 -23.45 -1.12
N GLU A 151 2.41 -24.69 -1.07
CA GLU A 151 3.31 -25.23 -2.09
C GLU A 151 2.48 -25.73 -3.27
N ALA A 152 2.76 -25.21 -4.48
CA ALA A 152 2.12 -25.63 -5.71
C ALA A 152 3.18 -25.75 -6.82
N ASP A 153 2.89 -26.60 -7.81
CA ASP A 153 3.71 -26.74 -9.01
C ASP A 153 3.46 -25.55 -9.95
N TRP A 154 3.99 -24.38 -9.59
CA TRP A 154 3.85 -23.14 -10.38
C TRP A 154 4.50 -23.25 -11.77
N PRO A 155 4.25 -22.30 -12.70
CA PRO A 155 5.05 -22.15 -13.90
C PRO A 155 6.56 -22.18 -13.62
N LYS A 156 7.32 -22.92 -14.44
CA LYS A 156 8.77 -23.18 -14.36
C LYS A 156 9.60 -21.91 -14.17
N ILE A 157 9.22 -20.81 -14.82
CA ILE A 157 9.88 -19.51 -14.66
C ILE A 157 9.67 -18.92 -13.26
N LEU A 158 8.46 -19.08 -12.69
CA LEU A 158 8.16 -18.66 -11.33
C LEU A 158 8.82 -19.58 -10.30
N LEU A 159 8.80 -20.90 -10.52
CA LEU A 159 9.55 -21.87 -9.69
C LEU A 159 11.05 -21.57 -9.68
N LEU A 160 11.65 -21.23 -10.83
CA LEU A 160 13.05 -20.82 -10.93
C LEU A 160 13.32 -19.55 -10.12
N ILE A 161 12.49 -18.50 -10.27
CA ILE A 161 12.60 -17.27 -9.47
C ILE A 161 12.48 -17.57 -7.97
N MET A 162 11.48 -18.36 -7.58
CA MET A 162 11.20 -18.77 -6.19
C MET A 162 12.31 -19.63 -5.59
N SER A 163 13.08 -20.37 -6.39
CA SER A 163 14.16 -21.26 -5.93
C SER A 163 15.35 -20.53 -5.28
N TYR A 164 15.50 -19.22 -5.52
CA TYR A 164 16.53 -18.38 -4.91
C TYR A 164 16.12 -17.79 -3.55
N ALA A 165 14.91 -18.09 -3.05
CA ALA A 165 14.46 -17.67 -1.73
C ALA A 165 15.06 -18.54 -0.61
N THR A 166 15.56 -17.91 0.46
CA THR A 166 16.12 -18.63 1.62
C THR A 166 15.07 -18.95 2.71
N SER A 167 13.82 -18.53 2.53
CA SER A 167 12.70 -18.77 3.46
C SER A 167 11.35 -18.73 2.74
N PRO A 168 10.29 -19.37 3.28
CA PRO A 168 8.94 -19.29 2.72
C PRO A 168 8.47 -17.84 2.53
N THR A 169 8.73 -16.98 3.52
CA THR A 169 8.38 -15.56 3.47
C THR A 169 9.07 -14.81 2.32
N GLN A 170 10.34 -15.13 2.01
CA GLN A 170 10.99 -14.60 0.80
C GLN A 170 10.39 -15.20 -0.48
N ARG A 171 10.09 -16.51 -0.49
CA ARG A 171 9.52 -17.21 -1.64
C ARG A 171 8.20 -16.58 -2.09
N ASP A 172 7.35 -16.26 -1.12
CA ASP A 172 6.04 -15.67 -1.34
C ASP A 172 6.15 -14.22 -1.81
N VAL A 173 7.08 -13.45 -1.25
CA VAL A 173 7.44 -12.10 -1.69
C VAL A 173 8.01 -12.10 -3.12
N MET A 174 8.81 -13.10 -3.49
CA MET A 174 9.34 -13.25 -4.85
C MET A 174 8.27 -13.67 -5.85
N LEU A 175 7.34 -14.56 -5.48
CA LEU A 175 6.19 -14.91 -6.32
C LEU A 175 5.29 -13.70 -6.58
N LEU A 176 4.90 -12.97 -5.54
CA LEU A 176 4.06 -11.78 -5.67
C LEU A 176 4.79 -10.67 -6.46
N GLY A 177 6.10 -10.49 -6.25
CA GLY A 177 6.92 -9.57 -7.02
C GLY A 177 6.98 -9.96 -8.51
N ALA A 178 7.28 -11.23 -8.80
CA ALA A 178 7.36 -11.75 -10.16
C ALA A 178 6.04 -11.55 -10.91
N LEU A 179 4.89 -11.95 -10.33
CA LEU A 179 3.56 -11.71 -10.90
C LEU A 179 3.29 -10.23 -11.17
N THR A 180 3.71 -9.35 -10.24
CA THR A 180 3.50 -7.90 -10.41
C THR A 180 4.33 -7.32 -11.57
N ALA A 181 5.52 -7.86 -11.84
CA ALA A 181 6.40 -7.40 -12.91
C ALA A 181 6.09 -8.07 -14.27
N ILE A 182 5.91 -9.38 -14.29
CA ILE A 182 5.63 -10.19 -15.48
C ILE A 182 4.26 -9.80 -16.07
N GLY A 183 3.20 -9.82 -15.26
CA GLY A 183 1.86 -9.36 -15.64
C GLY A 183 1.81 -7.91 -16.13
N ALA A 184 2.63 -7.00 -15.58
CA ALA A 184 2.75 -5.63 -16.08
C ALA A 184 3.18 -5.54 -17.55
N SER A 185 3.93 -6.53 -18.04
CA SER A 185 4.46 -6.58 -19.40
C SER A 185 3.51 -7.25 -20.41
N MET A 186 2.46 -7.93 -19.92
CA MET A 186 1.45 -8.67 -20.69
C MET A 186 0.16 -7.85 -20.92
N GLU A 187 0.18 -6.57 -20.57
CA GLU A 187 -0.98 -5.72 -20.26
C GLU A 187 -1.98 -5.50 -21.41
N ARG A 188 -1.52 -5.59 -22.66
CA ARG A 188 -2.36 -5.49 -23.86
C ARG A 188 -2.59 -6.83 -24.57
N TYR A 189 -1.89 -7.87 -24.13
CA TYR A 189 -1.79 -9.16 -24.82
C TYR A 189 -2.49 -10.28 -24.06
N VAL A 190 -2.74 -10.12 -22.77
CA VAL A 190 -3.50 -11.03 -21.90
C VAL A 190 -4.62 -10.29 -21.18
N ARG A 191 -5.78 -10.93 -21.06
CA ARG A 191 -6.96 -10.39 -20.34
C ARG A 191 -7.86 -11.50 -19.79
N CYS A 192 -8.63 -11.22 -18.75
CA CYS A 192 -9.78 -12.03 -18.32
C CYS A 192 -11.09 -11.21 -18.31
N PRO A 193 -12.25 -11.83 -18.64
CA PRO A 193 -13.55 -11.21 -18.48
C PRO A 193 -14.04 -11.35 -17.03
N TYR A 194 -14.22 -10.24 -16.32
CA TYR A 194 -14.76 -10.23 -14.96
C TYR A 194 -15.59 -8.96 -14.67
N ALA A 195 -16.73 -9.13 -14.01
CA ALA A 195 -17.67 -8.06 -13.67
C ALA A 195 -18.05 -7.13 -14.86
N GLY A 196 -18.24 -7.71 -16.05
CA GLY A 196 -18.57 -6.97 -17.28
C GLY A 196 -17.41 -6.14 -17.87
N LYS A 197 -16.24 -6.09 -17.22
CA LYS A 197 -15.01 -5.51 -17.74
C LYS A 197 -14.07 -6.60 -18.26
N LEU A 198 -13.13 -6.20 -19.13
CA LEU A 198 -11.94 -6.97 -19.43
C LEU A 198 -10.81 -6.45 -18.54
N GLN A 199 -10.23 -7.33 -17.72
CA GLN A 199 -9.13 -7.02 -16.81
C GLN A 199 -7.82 -7.52 -17.43
N SER A 200 -6.83 -6.63 -17.54
CA SER A 200 -5.45 -7.01 -17.87
C SER A 200 -4.69 -7.40 -16.60
N PRO A 201 -3.60 -8.18 -16.67
CA PRO A 201 -2.81 -8.61 -15.50
C PRO A 201 -1.95 -7.49 -14.87
N CYS A 202 -2.52 -6.29 -14.69
CA CYS A 202 -1.87 -5.23 -13.92
C CYS A 202 -2.18 -5.39 -12.44
N LEU A 203 -1.15 -5.61 -11.63
CA LEU A 203 -1.25 -5.74 -10.18
C LEU A 203 -0.65 -4.50 -9.48
N GLN A 204 -1.20 -4.16 -8.32
CA GLN A 204 -0.62 -3.19 -7.42
C GLN A 204 -0.35 -3.93 -6.10
N SER A 205 0.91 -4.03 -5.70
CA SER A 205 1.40 -4.93 -4.67
C SER A 205 2.34 -4.18 -3.72
N PHE A 206 2.13 -4.33 -2.42
CA PHE A 206 2.90 -3.63 -1.39
C PHE A 206 3.35 -4.61 -0.30
N ILE A 207 4.65 -4.92 -0.32
CA ILE A 207 5.31 -5.79 0.65
C ILE A 207 5.78 -4.94 1.83
N VAL A 208 5.14 -5.12 2.99
CA VAL A 208 5.49 -4.43 4.24
C VAL A 208 6.34 -5.37 5.09
N ALA A 209 7.46 -4.88 5.62
CA ALA A 209 8.27 -5.62 6.60
C ALA A 209 9.02 -4.65 7.51
N PRO A 210 9.45 -5.05 8.71
CA PRO A 210 10.42 -4.27 9.48
C PRO A 210 11.72 -3.99 8.70
N SER A 211 12.59 -3.14 9.26
CA SER A 211 13.91 -2.87 8.70
C SER A 211 14.79 -4.13 8.73
N ALA A 212 15.72 -4.24 7.78
CA ALA A 212 16.63 -5.38 7.61
C ALA A 212 15.98 -6.78 7.42
N SER A 213 14.66 -6.89 7.29
CA SER A 213 13.94 -8.18 7.18
C SER A 213 14.05 -8.87 5.82
N GLY A 214 15.23 -8.91 5.19
CA GLY A 214 15.45 -9.69 3.96
C GLY A 214 14.74 -9.20 2.68
N LYS A 215 14.05 -8.04 2.72
CA LYS A 215 13.31 -7.44 1.59
C LYS A 215 14.16 -7.18 0.34
N GLY A 216 15.48 -7.06 0.47
CA GLY A 216 16.39 -6.70 -0.62
C GLY A 216 16.31 -7.59 -1.86
N ILE A 217 15.83 -8.84 -1.70
CA ILE A 217 15.57 -9.79 -2.80
C ILE A 217 14.62 -9.23 -3.88
N LEU A 218 13.81 -8.22 -3.56
CA LEU A 218 12.92 -7.54 -4.51
C LEU A 218 13.65 -6.66 -5.54
N SER A 219 14.93 -6.30 -5.35
CA SER A 219 15.69 -5.57 -6.37
C SER A 219 15.84 -6.40 -7.65
N PHE A 220 16.10 -7.70 -7.53
CA PHE A 220 16.29 -8.62 -8.65
C PHE A 220 15.01 -8.81 -9.48
N ILE A 221 13.82 -8.63 -8.90
CA ILE A 221 12.53 -8.71 -9.61
C ILE A 221 12.42 -7.64 -10.72
N ARG A 222 13.08 -6.48 -10.55
CA ARG A 222 13.14 -5.44 -11.58
C ARG A 222 13.81 -5.92 -12.87
N LEU A 223 14.86 -6.74 -12.74
CA LEU A 223 15.69 -7.23 -13.85
C LEU A 223 14.88 -8.12 -14.82
N LEU A 224 13.82 -8.77 -14.33
CA LEU A 224 12.90 -9.59 -15.13
C LEU A 224 12.25 -8.83 -16.29
N VAL A 225 12.17 -7.50 -16.21
CA VAL A 225 11.56 -6.63 -17.21
C VAL A 225 12.47 -5.50 -17.69
N GLU A 226 13.70 -5.41 -17.19
CA GLU A 226 14.66 -4.39 -17.62
C GLU A 226 15.03 -4.52 -19.12
N PRO A 227 15.21 -5.72 -19.71
CA PRO A 227 15.36 -5.89 -21.17
C PRO A 227 14.19 -5.37 -22.02
N ILE A 228 12.99 -5.19 -21.42
CA ILE A 228 11.82 -4.59 -22.07
C ILE A 228 11.88 -3.05 -21.96
N HIS A 229 12.31 -2.53 -20.81
CA HIS A 229 12.58 -1.10 -20.63
C HIS A 229 13.69 -0.63 -21.58
N ASP A 230 14.81 -1.34 -21.66
CA ASP A 230 15.99 -0.95 -22.44
C ASP A 230 15.72 -0.92 -23.94
N GLU A 231 14.97 -1.88 -24.49
CA GLU A 231 14.54 -1.81 -25.90
C GLU A 231 13.74 -0.54 -26.19
N ILE A 232 12.88 -0.11 -25.25
CA ILE A 232 12.11 1.12 -25.37
C ILE A 232 13.01 2.36 -25.21
N ARG A 233 13.98 2.34 -24.29
CA ARG A 233 14.96 3.43 -24.11
C ARG A 233 15.87 3.59 -25.32
N GLN A 234 16.34 2.49 -25.92
CA GLN A 234 17.13 2.52 -27.15
C GLN A 234 16.34 3.16 -28.29
N LYS A 235 15.10 2.71 -28.54
CA LYS A 235 14.22 3.28 -29.58
C LYS A 235 13.97 4.77 -29.36
N VAL A 236 13.73 5.20 -28.10
CA VAL A 236 13.59 6.63 -27.76
C VAL A 236 14.90 7.40 -28.00
N ALA A 237 16.07 6.83 -27.68
CA ALA A 237 17.35 7.47 -27.95
C ALA A 237 17.62 7.63 -29.46
N GLU A 238 17.21 6.66 -30.28
CA GLU A 238 17.26 6.71 -31.74
C GLU A 238 16.27 7.74 -32.32
N GLU A 239 15.02 7.77 -31.85
CA GLU A 239 14.02 8.80 -32.18
C GLU A 239 14.55 10.22 -31.83
N VAL A 240 15.13 10.39 -30.64
CA VAL A 240 15.73 11.67 -30.20
C VAL A 240 16.95 12.05 -31.05
N LYS A 241 17.74 11.09 -31.53
CA LYS A 241 18.89 11.33 -32.41
C LYS A 241 18.45 11.76 -33.81
N ALA A 242 17.38 11.17 -34.35
CA ALA A 242 16.76 11.63 -35.59
C ALA A 242 16.19 13.05 -35.45
N TYR A 243 15.37 13.29 -34.43
CA TYR A 243 14.82 14.61 -34.10
C TYR A 243 15.91 15.70 -33.98
N LYS A 244 17.02 15.42 -33.30
CA LYS A 244 18.14 16.39 -33.18
C LYS A 244 18.76 16.74 -34.54
N LYS A 245 18.88 15.76 -35.46
CA LYS A 245 19.39 15.98 -36.82
C LYS A 245 18.41 16.79 -37.66
N GLU A 246 17.13 16.44 -37.61
CA GLU A 246 16.05 17.16 -38.32
C GLU A 246 15.90 18.59 -37.82
N LYS A 247 15.92 18.80 -36.50
CA LYS A 247 15.88 20.13 -35.89
C LYS A 247 17.08 20.97 -36.30
N ALA A 248 18.29 20.41 -36.30
CA ALA A 248 19.47 21.12 -36.78
C ALA A 248 19.36 21.53 -38.27
N ALA A 249 18.80 20.66 -39.12
CA ALA A 249 18.55 20.98 -40.53
C ALA A 249 17.46 22.06 -40.70
N TYR A 250 16.34 21.96 -39.97
CA TYR A 250 15.30 22.99 -39.92
C TYR A 250 15.87 24.32 -39.41
N ASP A 251 16.75 24.29 -38.41
CA ASP A 251 17.36 25.48 -37.87
C ASP A 251 18.29 26.19 -38.88
N THR A 252 18.96 25.47 -39.79
CA THR A 252 19.75 26.09 -40.88
C THR A 252 18.90 26.66 -42.03
N MET A 253 17.62 26.31 -42.17
CA MET A 253 16.75 26.79 -43.26
C MET A 253 16.39 28.30 -43.21
N GLY A 254 16.71 29.00 -42.12
CA GLY A 254 16.50 30.45 -42.01
C GLY A 254 15.06 30.90 -42.32
N LYS A 255 14.85 31.64 -43.42
CA LYS A 255 13.52 32.10 -43.86
C LYS A 255 12.65 30.99 -44.48
N GLU A 256 13.24 29.88 -44.91
CA GLU A 256 12.48 28.78 -45.54
C GLU A 256 11.76 27.89 -44.53
N ARG A 257 12.07 28.03 -43.23
CA ARG A 257 11.33 27.41 -42.11
C ARG A 257 9.82 27.61 -42.22
N CYS A 258 9.36 28.76 -42.73
CA CYS A 258 7.93 29.05 -42.91
C CYS A 258 7.21 28.17 -43.96
N LYS A 259 7.93 27.28 -44.67
CA LYS A 259 7.41 26.34 -45.67
C LYS A 259 7.42 24.88 -45.20
N VAL A 260 7.97 24.60 -44.01
CA VAL A 260 8.26 23.25 -43.51
C VAL A 260 7.74 23.14 -42.08
N GLU A 261 7.11 22.04 -41.70
CA GLU A 261 6.69 21.85 -40.31
C GLU A 261 7.90 21.75 -39.38
N ALA A 262 7.80 22.39 -38.21
CA ALA A 262 8.84 22.30 -37.19
C ALA A 262 8.93 20.85 -36.66
N PRO A 263 10.12 20.21 -36.65
CA PRO A 263 10.28 18.86 -36.11
C PRO A 263 9.74 18.77 -34.68
N GLN A 264 8.96 17.72 -34.40
CA GLN A 264 8.36 17.49 -33.09
C GLN A 264 9.28 16.64 -32.21
N MET A 265 9.38 16.99 -30.93
CA MET A 265 10.15 16.19 -29.98
C MET A 265 9.44 14.86 -29.71
N PRO A 266 10.12 13.70 -29.84
CA PRO A 266 9.51 12.40 -29.55
C PRO A 266 9.18 12.25 -28.06
N LYS A 267 8.12 11.49 -27.79
CA LYS A 267 7.65 11.18 -26.42
C LYS A 267 8.70 10.39 -25.65
N ASN A 268 8.87 10.70 -24.36
CA ASN A 268 9.89 10.06 -23.51
C ASN A 268 9.42 8.69 -22.97
N LYS A 269 9.09 7.76 -23.87
CA LYS A 269 8.55 6.43 -23.53
C LYS A 269 9.50 5.67 -22.58
N MET A 270 8.95 5.01 -21.58
CA MET A 270 9.67 4.12 -20.66
C MET A 270 8.69 3.09 -20.09
N PHE A 271 9.14 1.87 -19.81
CA PHE A 271 8.30 0.85 -19.18
C PHE A 271 8.40 0.91 -17.66
N LEU A 272 9.59 0.65 -17.11
CA LEU A 272 9.92 1.03 -15.73
C LEU A 272 9.87 2.56 -15.60
N ILE A 273 9.07 3.06 -14.65
CA ILE A 273 8.92 4.46 -14.28
C ILE A 273 9.45 4.63 -12.85
N SER A 274 10.31 5.62 -12.61
CA SER A 274 10.78 5.88 -11.24
C SER A 274 9.75 6.64 -10.41
N GLY A 275 9.63 6.23 -9.15
CA GLY A 275 8.74 6.79 -8.15
C GLY A 275 9.24 8.08 -7.50
N ASN A 276 10.49 8.49 -7.72
CA ASN A 276 11.09 9.71 -7.15
C ASN A 276 10.64 11.03 -7.82
N ASN A 277 9.52 11.01 -8.55
CA ASN A 277 9.05 12.07 -9.43
C ASN A 277 7.65 12.55 -8.98
N THR A 278 7.33 13.81 -9.27
CA THR A 278 6.00 14.39 -8.94
C THR A 278 4.87 13.54 -9.52
N GLY A 279 3.70 13.55 -8.88
CA GLY A 279 2.53 12.83 -9.39
C GLY A 279 2.15 13.27 -10.81
N THR A 280 2.28 14.56 -11.12
CA THR A 280 2.11 15.12 -12.47
C THR A 280 3.21 14.72 -13.47
N GLY A 281 4.42 14.40 -13.00
CA GLY A 281 5.53 13.86 -13.79
C GLY A 281 5.39 12.36 -14.06
N ILE A 282 4.97 11.58 -13.07
CA ILE A 282 4.66 10.15 -13.24
C ILE A 282 3.47 9.99 -14.20
N LEU A 283 2.41 10.78 -14.05
CA LEU A 283 1.27 10.81 -14.96
C LEU A 283 1.68 11.10 -16.41
N GLN A 284 2.65 12.01 -16.61
CA GLN A 284 3.21 12.30 -17.93
C GLN A 284 3.97 11.10 -18.52
N ASN A 285 4.80 10.41 -17.72
CA ASN A 285 5.52 9.21 -18.17
C ASN A 285 4.55 8.10 -18.60
N ILE A 286 3.50 7.85 -17.81
CA ILE A 286 2.42 6.90 -18.14
C ILE A 286 1.75 7.29 -19.48
N MET A 287 1.43 8.57 -19.68
CA MET A 287 0.78 9.03 -20.92
C MET A 287 1.71 8.96 -22.15
N ASP A 288 3.01 9.17 -21.98
CA ASP A 288 3.99 9.02 -23.05
C ASP A 288 4.19 7.54 -23.44
N ALA A 289 4.10 6.63 -22.46
CA ALA A 289 4.02 5.17 -22.66
C ALA A 289 2.60 4.66 -23.02
N ASN A 290 1.73 5.53 -23.57
CA ASN A 290 0.38 5.18 -24.04
C ASN A 290 -0.54 4.53 -22.97
N GLY A 291 -0.29 4.82 -21.70
CA GLY A 291 -1.03 4.30 -20.55
C GLY A 291 -0.36 3.13 -19.81
N THR A 292 0.74 2.56 -20.34
CA THR A 292 1.46 1.43 -19.73
C THR A 292 2.54 1.90 -18.77
N GLY A 293 2.82 1.13 -17.72
CA GLY A 293 4.07 1.26 -16.96
C GLY A 293 4.16 0.28 -15.79
N LEU A 294 5.37 0.13 -15.26
CA LEU A 294 5.62 -0.49 -13.97
C LEU A 294 6.41 0.50 -13.10
N ILE A 295 5.92 0.76 -11.89
CA ILE A 295 6.70 1.43 -10.85
C ILE A 295 7.18 0.34 -9.89
N CYS A 296 8.49 0.18 -9.77
CA CYS A 296 9.12 -0.87 -8.97
C CYS A 296 10.16 -0.21 -8.06
N GLU A 297 9.81 0.02 -6.80
CA GLU A 297 10.61 0.79 -5.84
C GLU A 297 10.67 0.03 -4.49
N THR A 298 11.89 -0.20 -3.99
CA THR A 298 12.11 -0.97 -2.75
C THR A 298 11.79 -0.19 -1.48
N GLU A 299 11.61 1.13 -1.56
CA GLU A 299 11.38 2.02 -0.41
C GLU A 299 10.19 2.96 -0.68
N ALA A 300 9.06 2.69 -0.02
CA ALA A 300 7.78 3.39 -0.25
C ALA A 300 7.75 4.87 0.18
N ASP A 301 8.74 5.35 0.93
CA ASP A 301 8.92 6.77 1.23
C ASP A 301 9.49 7.57 0.06
N THR A 302 10.31 6.99 -0.81
CA THR A 302 10.76 7.62 -2.07
C THR A 302 9.56 8.13 -2.88
N ILE A 303 8.50 7.32 -2.95
CA ILE A 303 7.22 7.67 -3.56
C ILE A 303 6.42 8.64 -2.67
N SER A 304 6.26 8.33 -1.37
CA SER A 304 5.46 9.17 -0.46
C SER A 304 5.95 10.63 -0.39
N ALA A 305 7.27 10.83 -0.39
CA ALA A 305 7.90 12.15 -0.39
C ALA A 305 7.73 12.89 -1.73
N ALA A 306 7.85 12.19 -2.87
CA ALA A 306 7.66 12.75 -4.20
C ALA A 306 6.18 13.12 -4.48
N ILE A 307 5.24 12.44 -3.84
CA ILE A 307 3.80 12.74 -3.92
C ILE A 307 3.45 13.97 -3.10
N GLY A 308 3.85 14.04 -1.82
CA GLY A 308 3.64 15.19 -0.94
C GLY A 308 2.25 15.84 -1.03
N SER A 309 2.19 17.07 -1.54
CA SER A 309 0.95 17.85 -1.73
C SER A 309 0.09 17.43 -2.94
N GLU A 310 0.62 16.63 -3.88
CA GLU A 310 -0.12 16.10 -5.03
C GLU A 310 -0.88 14.78 -4.72
N TYR A 311 -0.99 14.37 -3.45
CA TYR A 311 -1.59 13.08 -3.03
C TYR A 311 -2.95 12.77 -3.66
N GLY A 312 -3.83 13.77 -3.82
CA GLY A 312 -5.12 13.58 -4.48
C GLY A 312 -5.00 13.13 -5.94
N HIS A 313 -4.03 13.67 -6.69
CA HIS A 313 -3.77 13.30 -8.08
C HIS A 313 -3.08 11.94 -8.21
N TRP A 314 -2.18 11.60 -7.28
CA TRP A 314 -1.57 10.28 -7.21
C TRP A 314 -2.62 9.18 -6.93
N SER A 315 -3.40 9.35 -5.87
CA SER A 315 -4.42 8.38 -5.47
C SER A 315 -5.51 8.24 -6.54
N ASP A 316 -5.90 9.31 -7.23
CA ASP A 316 -6.76 9.24 -8.42
C ASP A 316 -6.12 8.44 -9.57
N THR A 317 -4.84 8.65 -9.87
CA THR A 317 -4.10 7.93 -10.92
C THR A 317 -4.02 6.43 -10.62
N LEU A 318 -3.64 6.02 -9.41
CA LEU A 318 -3.57 4.61 -9.03
C LEU A 318 -4.95 3.92 -9.06
N ARG A 319 -6.01 4.59 -8.58
CA ARG A 319 -7.37 4.03 -8.58
C ARG A 319 -7.92 3.85 -9.99
N LYS A 320 -7.64 4.77 -10.91
CA LYS A 320 -8.00 4.67 -12.34
C LYS A 320 -7.19 3.60 -13.06
N ALA A 321 -5.88 3.50 -12.79
CA ALA A 321 -5.03 2.44 -13.30
C ALA A 321 -5.56 1.05 -12.93
N PHE A 322 -5.96 0.84 -11.67
CA PHE A 322 -6.53 -0.42 -11.24
C PHE A 322 -7.80 -0.80 -12.01
N ASP A 323 -8.68 0.16 -12.32
CA ASP A 323 -9.93 -0.11 -13.04
C ASP A 323 -9.77 -0.11 -14.57
N HIS A 324 -8.54 0.04 -15.06
CA HIS A 324 -8.19 0.30 -16.46
C HIS A 324 -8.98 1.46 -17.07
N ASP A 325 -9.18 2.53 -16.32
CA ASP A 325 -9.98 3.67 -16.77
C ASP A 325 -9.11 4.74 -17.46
N ARG A 326 -9.77 5.80 -17.96
CA ARG A 326 -9.15 6.92 -18.67
C ARG A 326 -8.29 7.76 -17.72
N LEU A 327 -7.06 8.06 -18.13
CA LEU A 327 -6.23 9.10 -17.53
C LEU A 327 -6.30 10.36 -18.39
N SER A 328 -6.43 11.53 -17.76
CA SER A 328 -6.45 12.82 -18.46
C SER A 328 -5.99 13.96 -17.56
N TYR A 329 -5.23 14.92 -18.10
CA TYR A 329 -4.90 16.17 -17.41
C TYR A 329 -5.05 17.38 -18.34
N ASN A 330 -5.14 18.57 -17.74
CA ASN A 330 -5.11 19.85 -18.45
C ASN A 330 -4.16 20.81 -17.72
N ARG A 331 -3.04 21.20 -18.36
CA ARG A 331 -2.07 22.17 -17.82
C ARG A 331 -2.41 23.58 -18.31
N ARG A 332 -2.87 24.44 -17.39
CA ARG A 332 -3.25 25.84 -17.69
C ARG A 332 -2.09 26.67 -18.27
N THR A 333 -0.85 26.41 -17.85
CA THR A 333 0.35 27.18 -18.24
C THR A 333 0.65 27.04 -19.74
N ASP A 334 0.61 25.81 -20.24
CA ASP A 334 1.00 25.45 -21.61
C ASP A 334 -0.21 25.23 -22.54
N GLN A 335 -1.42 25.38 -22.00
CA GLN A 335 -2.70 24.97 -22.60
C GLN A 335 -2.75 23.50 -23.05
N GLU A 336 -1.88 22.65 -22.47
CA GLU A 336 -1.75 21.25 -22.85
C GLU A 336 -2.88 20.40 -22.23
N TYR A 337 -3.78 19.89 -23.08
CA TYR A 337 -4.69 18.81 -22.74
C TYR A 337 -4.12 17.46 -23.21
N ARG A 338 -4.03 16.50 -22.31
CA ARG A 338 -3.64 15.11 -22.62
C ARG A 338 -4.67 14.11 -22.09
N GLU A 339 -4.93 13.09 -22.89
CA GLU A 339 -5.77 11.94 -22.53
C GLU A 339 -5.11 10.64 -23.00
N VAL A 340 -5.20 9.59 -22.19
CA VAL A 340 -5.11 8.20 -22.65
C VAL A 340 -6.36 7.44 -22.22
N LYS A 341 -7.02 6.78 -23.17
CA LYS A 341 -8.32 6.11 -23.00
C LYS A 341 -8.32 4.92 -22.03
N LYS A 342 -7.15 4.29 -21.83
CA LYS A 342 -6.94 3.09 -21.02
C LYS A 342 -5.60 3.19 -20.30
N SER A 343 -5.57 2.78 -19.04
CA SER A 343 -4.37 2.76 -18.22
C SER A 343 -4.06 1.34 -17.71
N TYR A 344 -2.75 1.05 -17.66
CA TYR A 344 -2.15 -0.25 -17.42
C TYR A 344 -0.86 -0.04 -16.62
N LEU A 345 -1.00 0.62 -15.46
CA LEU A 345 0.08 0.82 -14.51
C LEU A 345 0.04 -0.29 -13.46
N SER A 346 1.08 -1.11 -13.43
CA SER A 346 1.40 -1.96 -12.28
C SER A 346 2.28 -1.22 -11.28
N LEU A 347 2.26 -1.67 -10.03
CA LEU A 347 2.96 -1.04 -8.93
C LEU A 347 3.53 -2.15 -8.02
N LEU A 348 4.84 -2.26 -7.89
CA LEU A 348 5.52 -3.16 -6.96
C LEU A 348 6.32 -2.33 -5.95
N LEU A 349 5.84 -2.28 -4.71
CA LEU A 349 6.48 -1.53 -3.63
C LEU A 349 6.92 -2.43 -2.49
N SER A 350 8.00 -2.02 -1.83
CA SER A 350 8.24 -2.48 -0.47
C SER A 350 8.52 -1.35 0.51
N GLY A 351 8.38 -1.62 1.80
CA GLY A 351 8.57 -0.61 2.82
C GLY A 351 8.47 -1.14 4.25
N THR A 352 8.40 -0.20 5.19
CA THR A 352 8.19 -0.44 6.62
C THR A 352 6.75 -0.12 7.05
N PRO A 353 6.25 -0.67 8.18
CA PRO A 353 4.91 -0.34 8.69
C PRO A 353 4.66 1.17 8.83
N ALA A 354 5.69 1.92 9.22
CA ALA A 354 5.64 3.38 9.33
C ALA A 354 5.43 4.10 7.98
N GLN A 355 5.89 3.53 6.86
CA GLN A 355 5.73 4.08 5.50
C GLN A 355 4.35 3.78 4.89
N VAL A 356 3.56 2.85 5.47
CA VAL A 356 2.20 2.53 4.96
C VAL A 356 1.26 3.73 5.08
N LYS A 357 1.25 4.41 6.22
CA LYS A 357 0.35 5.55 6.47
C LYS A 357 0.66 6.80 5.62
N PRO A 358 1.92 7.21 5.38
CA PRO A 358 2.25 8.24 4.40
C PRO A 358 1.75 7.95 2.98
N LEU A 359 1.86 6.70 2.52
CA LEU A 359 1.41 6.30 1.19
C LEU A 359 -0.12 6.12 1.09
N ILE A 360 -0.77 5.64 2.17
CA ILE A 360 -2.19 5.31 2.23
C ILE A 360 -2.78 5.85 3.55
N PRO A 361 -3.05 7.17 3.66
CA PRO A 361 -3.47 7.81 4.92
C PRO A 361 -4.83 7.36 5.47
N SER A 362 -5.76 6.90 4.61
CA SER A 362 -7.04 6.29 5.02
C SER A 362 -7.53 5.26 3.98
N THR A 363 -8.44 4.38 4.41
CA THR A 363 -9.11 3.39 3.55
C THR A 363 -10.23 3.99 2.70
N GLU A 364 -10.87 5.08 3.16
CA GLU A 364 -12.07 5.70 2.58
C GLU A 364 -11.92 6.07 1.09
N ASN A 365 -10.71 6.49 0.68
CA ASN A 365 -10.46 6.87 -0.70
C ASN A 365 -10.47 5.65 -1.67
N GLY A 366 -10.48 4.42 -1.14
CA GLY A 366 -10.49 3.16 -1.90
C GLY A 366 -9.16 2.77 -2.53
N LEU A 367 -8.04 3.40 -2.16
CA LEU A 367 -6.71 3.00 -2.62
C LEU A 367 -6.22 1.73 -1.91
N PHE A 368 -6.48 1.62 -0.60
CA PHE A 368 -6.09 0.47 0.22
C PHE A 368 -6.58 -0.86 -0.37
N SER A 369 -7.88 -0.97 -0.63
CA SER A 369 -8.51 -2.20 -1.13
C SER A 369 -8.05 -2.63 -2.53
N ARG A 370 -7.31 -1.79 -3.25
CA ARG A 370 -6.75 -2.14 -4.58
C ARG A 370 -5.36 -2.78 -4.51
N GLN A 371 -4.69 -2.73 -3.34
CA GLN A 371 -3.36 -3.32 -3.16
C GLN A 371 -3.43 -4.81 -2.80
N LEU A 372 -2.52 -5.61 -3.35
CA LEU A 372 -2.13 -6.90 -2.82
C LEU A 372 -1.08 -6.67 -1.72
N PHE A 373 -1.52 -6.84 -0.47
CA PHE A 373 -0.65 -6.67 0.69
C PHE A 373 0.01 -7.99 1.08
N TYR A 374 1.29 -7.93 1.44
CA TYR A 374 2.01 -9.03 2.06
C TYR A 374 2.85 -8.50 3.23
N TYR A 375 2.77 -9.14 4.39
CA TYR A 375 3.58 -8.78 5.57
C TYR A 375 4.68 -9.82 5.81
N MET A 376 5.92 -9.35 5.77
CA MET A 376 7.10 -10.15 6.09
C MET A 376 7.60 -9.77 7.49
N HIS A 377 7.69 -10.77 8.37
CA HIS A 377 8.09 -10.61 9.76
C HIS A 377 9.57 -10.21 9.90
N GLY A 378 9.92 -9.64 11.06
CA GLY A 378 11.31 -9.38 11.43
C GLY A 378 12.22 -10.62 11.34
N ILE A 379 13.50 -10.40 11.06
CA ILE A 379 14.54 -11.44 11.22
C ILE A 379 15.03 -11.39 12.68
N TRP A 380 14.74 -12.44 13.44
CA TRP A 380 15.02 -12.54 14.88
C TRP A 380 16.32 -13.31 15.21
N THR A 381 16.96 -13.89 14.20
CA THR A 381 18.20 -14.67 14.32
C THR A 381 19.22 -14.21 13.28
N TRP A 382 20.50 -14.16 13.65
CA TRP A 382 21.55 -13.87 12.68
C TRP A 382 21.71 -15.03 11.70
N ILE A 383 21.64 -14.75 10.40
CA ILE A 383 21.83 -15.72 9.31
C ILE A 383 23.13 -15.38 8.58
N ASN A 384 24.07 -16.33 8.49
CA ASN A 384 25.35 -16.08 7.83
C ASN A 384 25.19 -15.94 6.31
N GLN A 385 25.38 -14.72 5.79
CA GLN A 385 25.29 -14.43 4.35
C GLN A 385 26.55 -14.83 3.57
N PHE A 386 27.63 -15.26 4.24
CA PHE A 386 28.87 -15.70 3.60
C PHE A 386 28.90 -17.21 3.26
N GLU A 387 27.86 -17.96 3.63
CA GLU A 387 27.72 -19.39 3.28
C GLU A 387 26.96 -19.62 1.96
N SER A 388 26.13 -18.66 1.54
CA SER A 388 25.71 -18.54 0.14
C SER A 388 26.91 -18.09 -0.69
N GLY A 389 27.43 -18.98 -1.54
CA GLY A 389 28.64 -18.75 -2.33
C GLY A 389 28.51 -17.68 -3.42
N GLU A 390 29.58 -17.49 -4.20
CA GLU A 390 29.80 -16.43 -5.20
C GLU A 390 28.91 -16.52 -6.45
N THR A 391 27.60 -16.70 -6.27
CA THR A 391 26.60 -16.80 -7.34
C THR A 391 26.09 -15.42 -7.72
N ASP A 392 26.36 -14.99 -8.95
CA ASP A 392 25.89 -13.71 -9.49
C ASP A 392 24.37 -13.77 -9.78
N LEU A 393 23.57 -13.40 -8.78
CA LEU A 393 22.12 -13.30 -8.88
C LEU A 393 21.67 -12.21 -9.87
N GLU A 394 22.46 -11.16 -10.08
CA GLU A 394 22.11 -10.06 -10.99
C GLU A 394 22.22 -10.52 -12.45
N ALA A 395 23.31 -11.22 -12.81
CA ALA A 395 23.45 -11.87 -14.11
C ALA A 395 22.39 -12.96 -14.34
N ILE A 396 22.06 -13.76 -13.32
CA ILE A 396 21.01 -14.80 -13.41
C ILE A 396 19.65 -14.17 -13.68
N PHE A 397 19.21 -13.18 -12.90
CA PHE A 397 17.89 -12.57 -13.06
C PHE A 397 17.79 -11.74 -14.35
N THR A 398 18.89 -11.13 -14.80
CA THR A 398 19.00 -10.54 -16.15
C THR A 398 18.82 -11.60 -17.24
N GLY A 399 19.41 -12.79 -17.07
CA GLY A 399 19.21 -13.95 -17.94
C GLY A 399 17.75 -14.42 -18.00
N ILE A 400 17.07 -14.49 -16.85
CA ILE A 400 15.64 -14.81 -16.77
C ILE A 400 14.80 -13.74 -17.49
N GLY A 401 15.08 -12.46 -17.28
CA GLY A 401 14.41 -11.35 -17.98
C GLY A 401 14.62 -11.35 -19.50
N LEU A 402 15.80 -11.77 -19.97
CA LEU A 402 16.09 -11.96 -21.39
C LEU A 402 15.32 -13.14 -22.01
N GLU A 403 15.06 -14.21 -21.25
CA GLU A 403 14.21 -15.32 -21.72
C GLU A 403 12.72 -14.93 -21.69
N TRP A 404 12.27 -14.29 -20.60
CA TRP A 404 10.91 -13.76 -20.50
C TRP A 404 10.59 -12.80 -21.66
N LYS A 405 11.53 -11.93 -22.04
CA LYS A 405 11.37 -11.05 -23.20
C LYS A 405 11.06 -11.82 -24.50
N LYS A 406 11.70 -12.97 -24.74
CA LYS A 406 11.44 -13.81 -25.94
C LYS A 406 10.03 -14.40 -25.91
N GLN A 407 9.62 -14.93 -24.75
CA GLN A 407 8.27 -15.47 -24.56
C GLN A 407 7.21 -14.37 -24.77
N LEU A 408 7.43 -13.20 -24.21
CA LEU A 408 6.57 -12.04 -24.40
C LEU A 408 6.54 -11.55 -25.86
N ASP A 409 7.67 -11.50 -26.56
CA ASP A 409 7.71 -11.05 -27.97
C ASP A 409 7.03 -12.07 -28.91
N LEU A 410 7.12 -13.37 -28.62
CA LEU A 410 6.32 -14.40 -29.26
C LEU A 410 4.82 -14.19 -29.00
N MET A 411 4.41 -13.90 -27.76
CA MET A 411 3.03 -13.60 -27.40
C MET A 411 2.50 -12.37 -28.17
N LYS A 412 3.27 -11.29 -28.27
CA LYS A 412 2.93 -10.10 -29.06
C LYS A 412 2.68 -10.43 -30.54
N ALA A 413 3.45 -11.34 -31.12
CA ALA A 413 3.31 -11.75 -32.51
C ALA A 413 2.02 -12.54 -32.79
N HIS A 414 1.50 -13.29 -31.82
CA HIS A 414 0.27 -14.07 -31.93
C HIS A 414 -1.01 -13.31 -31.51
N GLY A 415 -0.88 -12.09 -30.98
CA GLY A 415 -2.00 -11.18 -30.75
C GLY A 415 -2.56 -11.22 -29.34
N LEU A 416 -3.86 -11.47 -29.21
CA LEU A 416 -4.62 -11.20 -27.98
C LEU A 416 -5.20 -12.46 -27.33
N HIS A 417 -4.87 -12.69 -26.07
CA HIS A 417 -5.15 -13.90 -25.31
C HIS A 417 -6.19 -13.62 -24.21
N THR A 418 -7.24 -14.44 -24.14
CA THR A 418 -8.41 -14.21 -23.28
C THR A 418 -8.67 -15.44 -22.40
N LEU A 419 -8.48 -15.33 -21.08
CA LEU A 419 -8.80 -16.42 -20.15
C LEU A 419 -10.28 -16.79 -20.24
N ARG A 420 -10.57 -18.09 -20.38
CA ARG A 420 -11.93 -18.66 -20.31
C ARG A 420 -12.00 -19.68 -19.18
N LEU A 421 -12.65 -19.31 -18.08
CA LEU A 421 -13.02 -20.25 -17.02
C LEU A 421 -14.25 -21.07 -17.42
N THR A 422 -14.32 -22.32 -16.98
CA THR A 422 -15.53 -23.16 -17.08
C THR A 422 -16.63 -22.67 -16.12
N ASP A 423 -17.86 -23.19 -16.18
CA ASP A 423 -18.93 -22.74 -15.28
C ASP A 423 -18.77 -23.33 -13.86
N GLU A 424 -18.15 -24.50 -13.74
CA GLU A 424 -17.73 -25.12 -12.48
C GLU A 424 -16.66 -24.28 -11.78
N GLN A 425 -15.60 -23.87 -12.52
CA GLN A 425 -14.57 -22.96 -12.01
C GLN A 425 -15.17 -21.62 -11.55
N LYS A 426 -16.18 -21.09 -12.26
CA LYS A 426 -16.90 -19.89 -11.81
C LYS A 426 -17.69 -20.15 -10.53
N GLN A 427 -18.35 -21.30 -10.40
CA GLN A 427 -19.11 -21.66 -9.19
C GLN A 427 -18.17 -21.77 -7.98
N GLU A 428 -17.05 -22.48 -8.10
CA GLU A 428 -16.06 -22.64 -7.03
C GLU A 428 -15.46 -21.29 -6.59
N PHE A 429 -15.02 -20.47 -7.56
CA PHE A 429 -14.52 -19.12 -7.31
C PHE A 429 -15.54 -18.26 -6.53
N ASN A 430 -16.81 -18.28 -6.95
CA ASN A 430 -17.87 -17.53 -6.25
C ASN A 430 -18.14 -18.09 -4.85
N THR A 431 -18.07 -19.41 -4.65
CA THR A 431 -18.23 -20.05 -3.33
C THR A 431 -17.13 -19.61 -2.37
N LEU A 432 -15.86 -19.63 -2.80
CA LEU A 432 -14.72 -19.15 -2.00
C LEU A 432 -14.90 -17.68 -1.59
N PHE A 433 -15.21 -16.81 -2.55
CA PHE A 433 -15.37 -15.38 -2.25
C PHE A 433 -16.62 -15.06 -1.44
N ALA A 434 -17.70 -15.85 -1.55
CA ALA A 434 -18.88 -15.71 -0.69
C ALA A 434 -18.61 -16.13 0.76
N ASP A 435 -17.94 -17.27 0.97
CA ASP A 435 -17.53 -17.72 2.31
C ASP A 435 -16.54 -16.73 2.96
N LEU A 436 -15.55 -16.24 2.21
CA LEU A 436 -14.62 -15.22 2.69
C LEU A 436 -15.33 -13.91 3.05
N PHE A 437 -16.26 -13.44 2.20
CA PHE A 437 -17.03 -12.22 2.48
C PHE A 437 -17.90 -12.37 3.74
N PHE A 438 -18.55 -13.54 3.91
CA PHE A 438 -19.30 -13.86 5.11
C PHE A 438 -18.41 -13.87 6.35
N ARG A 439 -17.31 -14.63 6.34
CA ARG A 439 -16.33 -14.71 7.46
C ARG A 439 -15.76 -13.35 7.83
N SER A 440 -15.46 -12.52 6.83
CA SER A 440 -14.94 -11.17 7.04
C SER A 440 -15.96 -10.24 7.69
N GLY A 441 -17.23 -10.31 7.31
CA GLY A 441 -18.32 -9.58 7.97
C GLY A 441 -18.43 -9.90 9.47
N LEU A 442 -18.08 -11.13 9.88
CA LEU A 442 -18.07 -11.50 11.29
C LEU A 442 -16.97 -10.77 12.06
N ALA A 443 -15.76 -10.84 11.50
CA ALA A 443 -14.53 -10.32 12.05
C ALA A 443 -14.46 -8.78 12.02
N ASN A 444 -14.53 -8.21 10.82
CA ASN A 444 -14.05 -6.86 10.48
C ASN A 444 -15.19 -5.90 10.13
N ASP A 445 -16.42 -6.28 10.50
CA ASP A 445 -17.64 -5.58 10.10
C ASP A 445 -17.60 -5.38 8.57
N ASN A 446 -17.95 -4.21 8.02
CA ASN A 446 -17.90 -4.00 6.56
C ASN A 446 -16.55 -3.43 6.05
N GLU A 447 -15.54 -3.21 6.91
CA GLU A 447 -14.31 -2.49 6.54
C GLU A 447 -13.53 -3.21 5.41
N MET A 448 -13.47 -4.54 5.46
CA MET A 448 -12.75 -5.36 4.48
C MET A 448 -13.58 -5.81 3.26
N SER A 449 -14.88 -5.52 3.21
CA SER A 449 -15.76 -5.89 2.09
C SER A 449 -15.26 -5.37 0.74
N SER A 450 -14.71 -4.14 0.71
CA SER A 450 -14.14 -3.57 -0.51
C SER A 450 -12.83 -4.24 -0.93
N SER A 451 -11.99 -4.64 0.03
CA SER A 451 -10.74 -5.37 -0.19
C SER A 451 -10.99 -6.76 -0.77
N ILE A 452 -12.01 -7.47 -0.29
CA ILE A 452 -12.38 -8.80 -0.82
C ILE A 452 -12.89 -8.71 -2.26
N ALA A 453 -13.78 -7.76 -2.54
CA ALA A 453 -14.32 -7.54 -3.89
C ALA A 453 -13.24 -7.15 -4.92
N ARG A 454 -12.12 -6.57 -4.47
CA ARG A 454 -10.97 -6.20 -5.32
C ARG A 454 -9.88 -7.27 -5.36
N LEU A 455 -9.71 -8.06 -4.28
CA LEU A 455 -8.92 -9.27 -4.27
C LEU A 455 -9.44 -10.25 -5.33
N ALA A 456 -10.76 -10.44 -5.45
CA ALA A 456 -11.38 -11.23 -6.51
C ALA A 456 -10.95 -10.79 -7.93
N VAL A 457 -10.90 -9.48 -8.19
CA VAL A 457 -10.40 -8.94 -9.48
C VAL A 457 -8.93 -9.30 -9.70
N ASN A 458 -8.09 -9.20 -8.66
CA ASN A 458 -6.67 -9.56 -8.74
C ASN A 458 -6.46 -11.08 -8.87
N THR A 459 -7.27 -11.93 -8.23
CA THR A 459 -7.24 -13.39 -8.41
C THR A 459 -7.55 -13.76 -9.86
N CYS A 460 -8.57 -13.15 -10.50
CA CYS A 460 -8.82 -13.34 -11.93
C CYS A 460 -7.66 -12.88 -12.82
N ARG A 461 -6.92 -11.83 -12.43
CA ARG A 461 -5.71 -11.37 -13.15
C ARG A 461 -4.58 -12.38 -13.07
N ILE A 462 -4.28 -12.86 -11.86
CA ILE A 462 -3.24 -13.87 -11.61
C ILE A 462 -3.61 -15.17 -12.36
N MET A 463 -4.87 -15.59 -12.38
CA MET A 463 -5.32 -16.75 -13.19
C MET A 463 -5.02 -16.56 -14.69
N ALA A 464 -5.25 -15.36 -15.25
CA ALA A 464 -4.99 -15.09 -16.66
C ALA A 464 -3.49 -15.06 -16.99
N GLU A 465 -2.68 -14.54 -16.06
CA GLU A 465 -1.23 -14.53 -16.15
C GLU A 465 -0.65 -15.95 -16.06
N ILE A 466 -0.94 -16.69 -14.98
CA ILE A 466 -0.47 -18.07 -14.77
C ILE A 466 -0.86 -18.98 -15.92
N ALA A 467 -2.12 -18.94 -16.37
CA ALA A 467 -2.58 -19.76 -17.49
C ALA A 467 -1.85 -19.45 -18.80
N MET A 468 -1.52 -18.17 -19.04
CA MET A 468 -0.73 -17.80 -20.23
C MET A 468 0.72 -18.26 -20.10
N ILE A 469 1.38 -18.05 -18.95
CA ILE A 469 2.77 -18.49 -18.74
C ILE A 469 2.85 -20.02 -18.89
N ARG A 470 1.92 -20.76 -18.25
CA ARG A 470 1.80 -22.21 -18.41
C ARG A 470 1.63 -22.62 -19.87
N ALA A 471 0.76 -21.93 -20.60
CA ALA A 471 0.58 -22.20 -22.02
C ALA A 471 1.88 -22.00 -22.82
N GLN A 472 2.73 -21.03 -22.47
CA GLN A 472 4.02 -20.82 -23.14
C GLN A 472 5.10 -21.84 -22.76
N GLU A 473 4.87 -22.72 -21.78
CA GLU A 473 5.77 -23.83 -21.42
C GLU A 473 5.55 -25.10 -22.24
N CYS A 474 4.47 -25.16 -23.01
CA CYS A 474 4.21 -26.23 -23.97
C CYS A 474 5.10 -26.05 -25.21
N ASP A 475 5.64 -27.14 -25.74
CA ASP A 475 6.30 -27.13 -27.04
C ASP A 475 5.31 -26.67 -28.13
N GLN A 476 5.71 -25.64 -28.89
CA GLN A 476 4.95 -25.07 -30.01
C GLN A 476 3.49 -24.68 -29.62
N PRO A 477 3.31 -23.75 -28.66
CA PRO A 477 2.06 -23.62 -27.89
C PRO A 477 0.83 -23.13 -28.69
N TYR A 478 1.04 -22.61 -29.89
CA TYR A 478 -0.02 -22.19 -30.82
C TYR A 478 -0.47 -23.31 -31.79
N GLN A 479 0.12 -24.51 -31.73
CA GLN A 479 -0.28 -25.68 -32.52
C GLN A 479 -1.40 -26.48 -31.83
N PHE A 480 -2.57 -25.87 -31.76
CA PHE A 480 -3.74 -26.40 -31.05
C PHE A 480 -4.40 -27.64 -31.71
N LYS A 481 -3.99 -28.03 -32.93
CA LYS A 481 -4.63 -29.11 -33.71
C LYS A 481 -4.09 -30.51 -33.36
N ASP A 482 -2.84 -30.57 -32.90
CA ASP A 482 -2.09 -31.82 -32.71
C ASP A 482 -1.95 -32.20 -31.22
N SER A 483 -2.40 -31.32 -30.31
CA SER A 483 -2.53 -31.58 -28.88
C SER A 483 -3.91 -32.14 -28.53
N SER A 484 -3.95 -33.14 -27.65
CA SER A 484 -5.18 -33.69 -27.06
C SER A 484 -5.89 -32.75 -26.09
N SER A 485 -5.17 -31.75 -25.57
CA SER A 485 -5.63 -30.83 -24.53
C SER A 485 -4.92 -29.47 -24.68
N PRO A 486 -5.23 -28.70 -25.74
CA PRO A 486 -4.55 -27.44 -26.02
C PRO A 486 -4.95 -26.34 -25.02
N LEU A 487 -3.96 -25.71 -24.38
CA LEU A 487 -4.17 -24.58 -23.46
C LEU A 487 -4.50 -23.26 -24.18
N LEU A 488 -4.14 -23.15 -25.47
CA LEU A 488 -4.53 -22.05 -26.36
C LEU A 488 -5.40 -22.59 -27.49
N THR A 489 -6.55 -21.97 -27.72
CA THR A 489 -7.43 -22.26 -28.86
C THR A 489 -7.83 -20.97 -29.57
N PRO A 490 -8.16 -20.98 -30.87
CA PRO A 490 -8.63 -19.77 -31.55
C PRO A 490 -9.92 -19.22 -30.92
N ASP A 491 -10.03 -17.90 -30.77
CA ASP A 491 -11.26 -17.23 -30.34
C ASP A 491 -12.44 -17.65 -31.25
N LYS A 492 -13.56 -18.04 -30.64
CA LYS A 492 -14.75 -18.62 -31.30
C LYS A 492 -15.38 -17.70 -32.36
N GLU A 493 -15.05 -16.41 -32.35
CA GLU A 493 -15.48 -15.44 -33.36
C GLU A 493 -14.60 -15.41 -34.63
N ILE A 494 -13.49 -16.15 -34.69
CA ILE A 494 -12.63 -16.21 -35.88
C ILE A 494 -13.24 -17.15 -36.92
N ALA A 495 -13.33 -16.68 -38.17
CA ALA A 495 -13.83 -17.47 -39.30
C ALA A 495 -12.98 -18.73 -39.56
N ALA A 496 -13.64 -19.85 -39.86
CA ALA A 496 -13.00 -21.15 -40.09
C ALA A 496 -11.90 -21.11 -41.18
N ASP A 497 -12.08 -20.33 -42.25
CA ASP A 497 -11.06 -20.17 -43.29
C ASP A 497 -9.79 -19.48 -42.76
N ASN A 498 -9.91 -18.46 -41.90
CA ASN A 498 -8.74 -17.85 -41.25
C ASN A 498 -8.01 -18.85 -40.33
N ILE A 499 -8.75 -19.74 -39.65
CA ILE A 499 -8.19 -20.80 -38.77
C ILE A 499 -7.51 -21.91 -39.60
N LYS A 500 -7.97 -22.13 -40.83
CA LYS A 500 -7.37 -23.04 -41.81
C LYS A 500 -6.07 -22.45 -42.37
N ASP A 501 -6.08 -21.16 -42.72
CA ASP A 501 -4.96 -20.43 -43.31
C ASP A 501 -3.94 -19.91 -42.27
N GLY A 502 -4.19 -20.15 -40.98
CA GLY A 502 -3.28 -19.81 -39.87
C GLY A 502 -3.35 -18.35 -39.38
N ILE A 503 -4.30 -17.56 -39.88
CA ILE A 503 -4.47 -16.13 -39.59
C ILE A 503 -5.27 -15.95 -38.28
N ILE A 504 -4.64 -16.31 -37.16
CA ILE A 504 -5.25 -16.32 -35.83
C ILE A 504 -4.64 -15.19 -34.98
N THR A 505 -5.44 -14.17 -34.69
CA THR A 505 -5.03 -12.95 -33.96
C THR A 505 -5.67 -12.82 -32.58
N ARG A 506 -6.56 -13.75 -32.22
CA ARG A 506 -7.23 -13.84 -30.92
C ARG A 506 -7.28 -15.29 -30.46
N TRP A 507 -6.98 -15.51 -29.18
CA TRP A 507 -6.90 -16.82 -28.56
C TRP A 507 -7.71 -16.84 -27.27
N ASP A 508 -8.41 -17.95 -27.05
CA ASP A 508 -8.99 -18.34 -25.77
C ASP A 508 -7.96 -19.18 -25.00
N VAL A 509 -7.67 -18.78 -23.76
CA VAL A 509 -6.70 -19.42 -22.86
C VAL A 509 -7.44 -20.25 -21.81
N THR A 510 -7.02 -21.50 -21.62
CA THR A 510 -7.53 -22.40 -20.58
C THR A 510 -6.51 -22.50 -19.44
N ILE A 511 -6.98 -22.37 -18.20
CA ILE A 511 -6.19 -22.66 -17.00
C ILE A 511 -6.32 -24.15 -16.64
N THR A 512 -5.22 -24.76 -16.21
CA THR A 512 -5.23 -26.15 -15.70
C THR A 512 -6.03 -26.23 -14.39
N ALA A 513 -6.40 -27.44 -13.95
CA ALA A 513 -7.06 -27.58 -12.65
C ALA A 513 -6.08 -27.21 -11.52
N GLU A 514 -4.84 -27.64 -11.65
CA GLU A 514 -3.75 -27.47 -10.70
C GLU A 514 -3.42 -25.98 -10.50
N ASP A 515 -3.19 -25.25 -11.60
CA ASP A 515 -2.95 -23.79 -11.57
C ASP A 515 -4.17 -23.02 -11.04
N PHE A 516 -5.39 -23.49 -11.33
CA PHE A 516 -6.61 -22.83 -10.86
C PHE A 516 -6.74 -22.88 -9.33
N HIS A 517 -6.60 -24.06 -8.72
CA HIS A 517 -6.65 -24.19 -7.26
C HIS A 517 -5.46 -23.46 -6.60
N ALA A 518 -4.25 -23.56 -7.16
CA ALA A 518 -3.07 -22.86 -6.63
C ALA A 518 -3.29 -21.32 -6.53
N VAL A 519 -3.96 -20.72 -7.53
CA VAL A 519 -4.30 -19.28 -7.50
C VAL A 519 -5.46 -18.96 -6.56
N LEU A 520 -6.39 -19.90 -6.31
CA LEU A 520 -7.40 -19.75 -5.26
C LEU A 520 -6.79 -19.81 -3.85
N GLU A 521 -5.79 -20.66 -3.60
CA GLU A 521 -5.16 -20.79 -2.28
C GLU A 521 -4.42 -19.52 -1.83
N LEU A 522 -3.97 -18.66 -2.76
CA LEU A 522 -3.40 -17.34 -2.45
C LEU A 522 -4.38 -16.39 -1.73
N VAL A 523 -5.69 -16.61 -1.89
CA VAL A 523 -6.74 -15.66 -1.45
C VAL A 523 -6.77 -15.49 0.08
N THR A 524 -6.76 -16.59 0.84
CA THR A 524 -6.87 -16.53 2.31
C THR A 524 -5.62 -15.92 2.96
N PRO A 525 -4.37 -16.25 2.56
CA PRO A 525 -3.18 -15.54 3.00
C PRO A 525 -3.19 -14.05 2.65
N LEU A 526 -3.45 -13.67 1.39
CA LEU A 526 -3.48 -12.26 0.98
C LEU A 526 -4.52 -11.45 1.76
N TYR A 527 -5.69 -12.02 2.03
CA TYR A 527 -6.70 -11.40 2.88
C TYR A 527 -6.22 -11.18 4.33
N ARG A 528 -5.54 -12.18 4.93
CA ARG A 528 -5.00 -12.07 6.30
C ARG A 528 -3.86 -11.04 6.39
N HIS A 529 -2.96 -11.00 5.40
CA HIS A 529 -1.92 -9.98 5.29
C HIS A 529 -2.50 -8.56 5.15
N ALA A 530 -3.51 -8.38 4.29
CA ALA A 530 -4.24 -7.12 4.18
C ALA A 530 -4.95 -6.73 5.49
N THR A 531 -5.58 -7.68 6.18
CA THR A 531 -6.23 -7.45 7.48
C THR A 531 -5.23 -7.02 8.56
N HIS A 532 -4.03 -7.59 8.57
CA HIS A 532 -2.97 -7.15 9.48
C HIS A 532 -2.44 -5.75 9.14
N ILE A 533 -2.14 -5.47 7.86
CA ILE A 533 -1.61 -4.16 7.44
C ILE A 533 -2.65 -3.04 7.59
N LEU A 534 -3.95 -3.35 7.56
CA LEU A 534 -5.03 -2.43 7.92
C LEU A 534 -4.88 -1.91 9.37
N SER A 535 -4.37 -2.71 10.31
CA SER A 535 -4.21 -2.31 11.71
C SER A 535 -3.24 -1.14 11.91
N PHE A 536 -2.36 -0.86 10.95
CA PHE A 536 -1.45 0.30 10.98
C PHE A 536 -2.16 1.62 10.64
N LEU A 537 -3.33 1.59 10.01
CA LEU A 537 -4.07 2.78 9.58
C LEU A 537 -5.02 3.32 10.67
N PRO A 538 -5.25 4.65 10.76
CA PRO A 538 -6.22 5.20 11.70
C PRO A 538 -7.61 4.64 11.38
N SER A 539 -8.36 4.21 12.40
CA SER A 539 -9.73 3.74 12.18
C SER A 539 -10.66 4.93 11.92
N THR A 540 -11.50 4.80 10.89
CA THR A 540 -12.32 5.90 10.38
C THR A 540 -13.72 5.91 10.99
N GLU A 541 -14.35 4.75 11.19
CA GLU A 541 -15.73 4.68 11.73
C GLU A 541 -15.92 3.76 12.97
N VAL A 542 -14.95 2.92 13.34
CA VAL A 542 -15.07 1.99 14.50
C VAL A 542 -13.96 2.20 15.54
N LYS A 543 -14.31 2.14 16.83
CA LYS A 543 -13.38 2.29 17.97
C LYS A 543 -12.48 1.07 18.26
N HIS A 544 -12.70 -0.05 17.57
CA HIS A 544 -12.11 -1.36 17.89
C HIS A 544 -11.64 -2.05 16.61
N ARG A 545 -10.31 -2.08 16.39
CA ARG A 545 -9.64 -2.73 15.26
C ARG A 545 -9.76 -4.25 15.31
N ALA A 546 -9.34 -4.89 14.22
CA ALA A 546 -9.10 -6.32 14.12
C ALA A 546 -7.74 -6.70 14.72
N ASN A 547 -7.69 -7.79 15.50
CA ASN A 547 -6.45 -8.56 15.68
C ASN A 547 -6.47 -9.72 14.67
N ALA A 548 -5.39 -9.91 13.92
CA ALA A 548 -5.23 -11.09 13.06
C ALA A 548 -5.34 -12.41 13.86
N ASP A 549 -4.89 -12.39 15.13
CA ASP A 549 -4.99 -13.50 16.08
C ASP A 549 -6.44 -13.95 16.34
N ARG A 550 -7.42 -13.03 16.28
CA ARG A 550 -8.85 -13.36 16.43
C ARG A 550 -9.35 -14.14 15.22
N ASP A 551 -9.02 -13.67 14.03
CA ASP A 551 -9.51 -14.26 12.78
C ASP A 551 -8.90 -15.66 12.61
N ALA A 552 -7.60 -15.81 12.92
CA ALA A 552 -6.93 -17.10 13.01
C ALA A 552 -7.59 -18.03 14.07
N LEU A 553 -7.93 -17.51 15.26
CA LEU A 553 -8.54 -18.30 16.34
C LEU A 553 -9.88 -18.89 15.89
N PHE A 554 -10.83 -18.06 15.46
CA PHE A 554 -12.16 -18.53 15.07
C PHE A 554 -12.19 -19.33 13.76
N GLU A 555 -11.16 -19.22 12.91
CA GLU A 555 -10.99 -20.11 11.77
C GLU A 555 -10.55 -21.52 12.22
N ILE A 556 -9.57 -21.63 13.13
CA ILE A 556 -9.14 -22.90 13.74
C ILE A 556 -10.28 -23.56 14.53
N MET A 557 -11.15 -22.78 15.17
CA MET A 557 -12.34 -23.30 15.86
C MET A 557 -13.39 -23.94 14.92
N GLY A 558 -13.31 -23.71 13.61
CA GLY A 558 -14.28 -24.23 12.64
C GLY A 558 -15.72 -23.75 12.88
N ASN A 559 -16.69 -24.57 12.46
CA ASN A 559 -18.11 -24.22 12.43
C ASN A 559 -18.88 -24.49 13.75
N GLN A 560 -18.34 -25.35 14.63
CA GLN A 560 -18.92 -25.71 15.92
C GLN A 560 -17.81 -25.93 16.97
N PHE A 561 -17.94 -25.31 18.14
CA PHE A 561 -16.96 -25.45 19.23
C PHE A 561 -17.55 -25.13 20.61
N THR A 562 -16.91 -25.63 21.67
CA THR A 562 -17.26 -25.32 23.06
C THR A 562 -16.43 -24.17 23.63
N ARG A 563 -16.92 -23.55 24.72
CA ARG A 563 -16.16 -22.56 25.49
C ARG A 563 -14.78 -23.06 25.95
N ALA A 564 -14.68 -24.36 26.29
CA ALA A 564 -13.43 -24.97 26.74
C ALA A 564 -12.39 -25.02 25.61
N GLN A 565 -12.78 -25.52 24.43
CA GLN A 565 -11.89 -25.60 23.27
C GLN A 565 -11.44 -24.21 22.80
N LEU A 566 -12.32 -23.19 22.86
CA LEU A 566 -11.93 -21.81 22.54
C LEU A 566 -10.84 -21.29 23.48
N LEU A 567 -10.97 -21.54 24.78
CA LEU A 567 -9.98 -21.12 25.78
C LEU A 567 -8.65 -21.87 25.65
N GLU A 568 -8.71 -23.18 25.44
CA GLU A 568 -7.53 -24.02 25.19
C GLU A 568 -6.78 -23.59 23.92
N GLN A 569 -7.51 -23.25 22.85
CA GLN A 569 -6.91 -22.76 21.62
C GLN A 569 -6.38 -21.32 21.74
N ALA A 570 -7.09 -20.45 22.46
CA ALA A 570 -6.60 -19.11 22.77
C ALA A 570 -5.27 -19.15 23.56
N GLU A 571 -5.16 -20.03 24.56
CA GLU A 571 -3.95 -20.23 25.35
C GLU A 571 -2.78 -20.73 24.47
N LYS A 572 -3.01 -21.72 23.60
CA LYS A 572 -2.01 -22.18 22.60
C LYS A 572 -1.56 -21.05 21.66
N MET A 573 -2.45 -20.10 21.37
CA MET A 573 -2.17 -18.93 20.54
C MET A 573 -1.59 -17.73 21.33
N LYS A 574 -1.33 -17.88 22.64
CA LYS A 574 -0.88 -16.82 23.57
C LYS A 574 -1.89 -15.67 23.77
N ILE A 575 -3.16 -15.90 23.42
CA ILE A 575 -4.25 -14.93 23.54
C ILE A 575 -4.83 -15.01 24.95
N LYS A 576 -4.95 -13.86 25.65
CA LYS A 576 -5.51 -13.83 27.01
C LYS A 576 -6.94 -14.41 27.04
N PRO A 577 -7.30 -15.29 27.99
CA PRO A 577 -8.63 -15.89 28.11
C PRO A 577 -9.80 -14.90 28.04
N ASN A 578 -9.71 -13.77 28.75
CA ASN A 578 -10.75 -12.73 28.74
C ASN A 578 -10.93 -12.08 27.37
N THR A 579 -9.84 -11.90 26.61
CA THR A 579 -9.86 -11.34 25.25
C THR A 579 -10.59 -12.27 24.28
N ALA A 580 -10.29 -13.57 24.31
CA ALA A 580 -10.99 -14.57 23.50
C ALA A 580 -12.50 -14.66 23.83
N LEU A 581 -12.85 -14.58 25.12
CA LEU A 581 -14.25 -14.54 25.57
C LEU A 581 -14.96 -13.24 25.18
N SER A 582 -14.28 -12.09 25.21
CA SER A 582 -14.81 -10.81 24.75
C SER A 582 -15.15 -10.86 23.26
N TRP A 583 -14.26 -11.41 22.43
CA TRP A 583 -14.51 -11.61 21.00
C TRP A 583 -15.67 -12.58 20.73
N LEU A 584 -15.74 -13.69 21.46
CA LEU A 584 -16.88 -14.62 21.40
C LEU A 584 -18.21 -13.90 21.71
N ASN A 585 -18.25 -13.12 22.80
CA ASN A 585 -19.43 -12.36 23.18
C ASN A 585 -19.80 -11.29 22.13
N ARG A 586 -18.82 -10.63 21.48
CA ARG A 586 -19.06 -9.71 20.35
C ARG A 586 -19.68 -10.43 19.16
N LEU A 587 -19.21 -11.63 18.81
CA LEU A 587 -19.76 -12.45 17.71
C LEU A 587 -21.18 -12.96 18.01
N ILE A 588 -21.47 -13.35 19.25
CA ILE A 588 -22.82 -13.74 19.69
C ILE A 588 -23.77 -12.52 19.63
N LYS A 589 -23.34 -11.36 20.15
CA LYS A 589 -24.13 -10.10 20.12
C LYS A 589 -24.44 -9.61 18.71
N LYS A 590 -23.62 -9.93 17.72
CA LYS A 590 -23.87 -9.68 16.29
C LYS A 590 -24.82 -10.72 15.62
N GLY A 591 -25.22 -11.80 16.30
CA GLY A 591 -26.05 -12.86 15.73
C GLY A 591 -25.31 -13.82 14.80
N LEU A 592 -24.01 -14.02 15.02
CA LEU A 592 -23.12 -14.75 14.09
C LEU A 592 -22.67 -16.10 14.62
N LEU A 593 -22.61 -16.21 15.95
CA LEU A 593 -22.55 -17.46 16.69
C LEU A 593 -23.80 -17.54 17.56
N ILE A 594 -24.51 -18.66 17.49
CA ILE A 594 -25.56 -19.03 18.44
C ILE A 594 -25.03 -20.09 19.39
N ASN A 595 -25.37 -19.95 20.68
CA ASN A 595 -25.29 -21.07 21.61
C ASN A 595 -26.50 -21.96 21.34
N THR A 596 -26.30 -23.17 20.80
CA THR A 596 -27.41 -24.03 20.34
C THR A 596 -28.00 -24.91 21.44
N ASP A 597 -27.21 -25.22 22.47
CA ASP A 597 -27.55 -26.19 23.51
C ASP A 597 -27.27 -25.62 24.91
N ASP A 598 -28.01 -26.08 25.92
CA ASP A 598 -27.68 -25.90 27.35
C ASP A 598 -26.28 -26.44 27.75
N LYS A 599 -25.60 -27.15 26.84
CA LYS A 599 -24.24 -27.68 26.99
C LYS A 599 -23.13 -26.66 26.67
N GLY A 600 -23.47 -25.46 26.19
CA GLY A 600 -22.46 -24.41 25.89
C GLY A 600 -21.68 -24.67 24.60
N VAL A 601 -22.38 -25.12 23.55
CA VAL A 601 -21.84 -25.33 22.20
C VAL A 601 -22.21 -24.13 21.33
N TYR A 602 -21.19 -23.48 20.77
CA TYR A 602 -21.36 -22.36 19.84
C TYR A 602 -21.31 -22.87 18.40
N THR A 603 -22.34 -22.53 17.63
CA THR A 603 -22.51 -22.89 16.21
C THR A 603 -22.64 -21.62 15.38
N ARG A 604 -22.00 -21.57 14.21
CA ARG A 604 -22.17 -20.44 13.26
C ARG A 604 -23.60 -20.38 12.73
N THR A 605 -24.20 -19.18 12.68
CA THR A 605 -25.64 -19.02 12.37
C THR A 605 -26.05 -19.34 10.94
N HIS A 606 -25.11 -19.34 10.00
CA HIS A 606 -25.32 -19.89 8.67
C HIS A 606 -24.51 -21.17 8.50
N VAL A 607 -25.22 -22.29 8.35
CA VAL A 607 -24.66 -23.55 7.84
C VAL A 607 -24.43 -23.34 6.35
N CYS A 608 -23.19 -23.54 5.89
CA CYS A 608 -22.91 -23.60 4.47
C CYS A 608 -23.62 -24.84 3.90
N VAL A 609 -24.48 -24.67 2.89
CA VAL A 609 -25.13 -25.81 2.23
C VAL A 609 -24.06 -26.56 1.44
N CYS A 610 -23.84 -27.82 1.81
CA CYS A 610 -22.86 -28.72 1.20
C CYS A 610 -23.28 -29.19 -0.20
#